data_AF-A0A1Q5N5J9-F1
#
_entry.id   AF-A0A1Q5N5J9-F1
#
_cell.length_a   1.000
_cell.length_b   1.000
_cell.length_c   1.000
_cell.angle_alpha   90.00
_cell.angle_beta   90.00
_cell.angle_gamma   90.00
#
_symmetry.space_group_name_H-M   'P 1'
#
loop_
_entity.id
_entity.type
_entity.pdbx_description
1 polymer ?
#
loop_
_entity_poly.entity_id
_entity_poly.type
_entity_poly.pdbx_seq_one_letter_code
_entity_poly.pdbx_strand_id
1 'polypeptide(L)'
;MLVACSSGGSPGGEGRSTRATGGATSEPAPDTTSGIEDTGDIEADPARLPTSRGEALDLIDRVIADPASFGPDVTRRSPYESDPATWPVLGTDCVWEQKKPLSSVLATRSRSFEVPAADGKGPVRLSAVVTVHRSREGAQWEMAESVEETMRCPTQQLQKGELIGSLVAAALPQGEGGQVNSADALTEIGQYRSSTLGGPFPYVWQQAQILQFTVAVTGKGAKGRTEEELDELTNQAQAAMLVRLKSDVEKQS
;
A
#
# COMPACT_ATOMS: atom_id res chain seq x y z
N MET A 1 -28.29 -33.42 6.44
CA MET A 1 -28.28 -34.85 6.04
C MET A 1 -26.84 -35.23 5.79
N LEU A 2 -26.35 -36.22 6.55
CA LEU A 2 -25.05 -36.86 6.39
C LEU A 2 -25.08 -37.83 5.22
N VAL A 3 -23.98 -37.97 4.49
CA VAL A 3 -23.62 -39.26 3.88
C VAL A 3 -22.13 -39.49 4.12
N ALA A 4 -21.86 -40.42 5.03
CA ALA A 4 -20.62 -41.18 5.13
C ALA A 4 -20.83 -42.54 4.45
N CYS A 5 -19.76 -43.16 3.95
CA CYS A 5 -19.62 -44.62 3.95
C CYS A 5 -18.13 -45.01 3.89
N SER A 6 -17.75 -45.87 4.84
CA SER A 6 -16.42 -46.40 5.14
C SER A 6 -16.13 -47.74 4.44
N SER A 7 -14.85 -48.15 4.46
CA SER A 7 -14.30 -49.48 4.86
C SER A 7 -13.03 -49.79 4.04
N GLY A 8 -11.97 -50.43 4.52
CA GLY A 8 -11.61 -51.00 5.83
C GLY A 8 -10.36 -51.90 5.68
N GLY A 9 -9.66 -52.22 6.77
CA GLY A 9 -8.83 -53.44 6.88
C GLY A 9 -7.37 -53.28 7.34
N SER A 10 -7.09 -53.62 8.61
CA SER A 10 -5.75 -53.98 9.15
C SER A 10 -5.51 -55.50 9.06
N PRO A 11 -4.27 -55.99 9.24
CA PRO A 11 -3.79 -56.44 10.57
C PRO A 11 -2.31 -56.02 10.82
N GLY A 12 -1.79 -55.79 12.02
CA GLY A 12 -1.74 -56.67 13.19
C GLY A 12 -0.30 -57.22 13.34
N GLY A 13 0.44 -56.77 14.36
CA GLY A 13 1.81 -57.26 14.64
C GLY A 13 2.47 -56.57 15.84
N GLU A 14 2.23 -57.11 17.04
CA GLU A 14 2.98 -56.79 18.27
C GLU A 14 4.41 -57.36 18.22
N GLY A 15 5.38 -56.53 18.60
CA GLY A 15 6.77 -56.92 18.85
C GLY A 15 7.35 -56.10 20.00
N ARG A 16 7.67 -56.78 21.10
CA ARG A 16 8.14 -56.24 22.39
C ARG A 16 9.67 -56.14 22.45
N SER A 17 10.17 -55.18 23.26
CA SER A 17 11.56 -55.06 23.80
C SER A 17 12.56 -54.43 22.81
N THR A 18 13.42 -53.46 23.15
CA THR A 18 14.29 -53.32 24.34
C THR A 18 14.73 -51.86 24.57
N ARG A 19 14.98 -51.54 25.83
CA ARG A 19 15.66 -50.35 26.36
C ARG A 19 17.12 -50.29 25.89
N ALA A 20 17.60 -49.13 25.45
CA ALA A 20 19.02 -48.77 25.44
C ALA A 20 19.19 -47.31 25.85
N THR A 21 19.88 -47.11 26.98
CA THR A 21 20.43 -45.85 27.47
C THR A 21 21.72 -45.52 26.74
N GLY A 22 21.91 -44.26 26.36
CA GLY A 22 23.19 -43.74 25.89
C GLY A 22 23.08 -42.26 25.55
N GLY A 23 23.54 -41.40 26.47
CA GLY A 23 23.67 -39.96 26.22
C GLY A 23 24.94 -39.65 25.44
N ALA A 24 24.87 -38.65 24.57
CA ALA A 24 26.01 -37.83 24.17
C ALA A 24 25.48 -36.55 23.48
N THR A 25 25.79 -35.42 24.13
CA THR A 25 26.19 -34.15 23.52
C THR A 25 25.18 -33.43 22.61
N SER A 26 24.48 -32.46 23.20
CA SER A 26 23.81 -31.38 22.45
C SER A 26 24.87 -30.49 21.79
N GLU A 27 25.07 -30.66 20.49
CA GLU A 27 25.69 -29.62 19.65
C GLU A 27 24.72 -28.43 19.52
N PRO A 28 25.21 -27.18 19.57
CA PRO A 28 24.37 -26.03 19.33
C PRO A 28 23.95 -26.02 17.87
N ALA A 29 22.64 -26.02 17.62
CA ALA A 29 22.08 -25.77 16.31
C ALA A 29 22.60 -24.42 15.80
N PRO A 30 23.06 -24.32 14.53
CA PRO A 30 23.52 -23.06 14.00
C PRO A 30 22.37 -22.04 14.01
N ASP A 31 22.70 -20.85 14.50
CA ASP A 31 21.85 -19.66 14.48
C ASP A 31 21.23 -19.48 13.10
N THR A 32 19.93 -19.74 13.00
CA THR A 32 19.11 -19.38 11.84
C THR A 32 18.76 -17.90 11.99
N THR A 33 19.76 -17.04 11.78
CA THR A 33 19.55 -15.62 11.58
C THR A 33 19.69 -15.32 10.08
N SER A 34 18.59 -14.81 9.53
CA SER A 34 18.53 -13.98 8.34
C SER A 34 18.80 -14.65 7.00
N GLY A 35 17.76 -15.32 6.50
CA GLY A 35 17.37 -15.21 5.10
C GLY A 35 15.99 -14.57 5.06
N ILE A 36 15.91 -13.24 5.04
CA ILE A 36 14.69 -12.57 4.58
C ILE A 36 14.68 -12.82 3.08
N GLU A 37 13.89 -13.80 2.64
CA GLU A 37 13.80 -14.15 1.23
C GLU A 37 13.23 -12.95 0.45
N ASP A 38 14.10 -12.46 -0.42
CA ASP A 38 13.85 -11.48 -1.47
C ASP A 38 12.62 -11.90 -2.26
N THR A 39 11.58 -11.10 -2.13
CA THR A 39 10.32 -11.26 -2.84
C THR A 39 9.93 -9.86 -3.26
N GLY A 40 10.62 -9.38 -4.30
CA GLY A 40 10.42 -8.07 -4.93
C GLY A 40 11.57 -7.49 -5.76
N ASP A 41 12.42 -8.30 -6.41
CA ASP A 41 13.43 -7.95 -7.45
C ASP A 41 14.41 -6.80 -7.18
N ILE A 42 14.54 -6.33 -5.94
CA ILE A 42 15.51 -5.29 -5.58
C ILE A 42 16.38 -5.80 -4.45
N GLU A 43 17.64 -6.06 -4.78
CA GLU A 43 18.70 -6.16 -3.79
C GLU A 43 18.95 -4.75 -3.23
N ALA A 44 18.20 -4.38 -2.19
CA ALA A 44 18.38 -3.12 -1.50
C ALA A 44 19.71 -3.12 -0.72
N ASP A 45 20.41 -2.00 -0.75
CA ASP A 45 21.54 -1.78 0.14
C ASP A 45 21.01 -1.51 1.56
N PRO A 46 21.31 -2.36 2.56
CA PRO A 46 20.88 -2.13 3.93
C PRO A 46 21.32 -0.78 4.50
N ALA A 47 22.44 -0.21 4.01
CA ALA A 47 22.94 1.09 4.44
C ALA A 47 22.12 2.27 3.87
N ARG A 48 21.32 2.03 2.82
CA ARG A 48 20.44 3.03 2.20
C ARG A 48 19.00 2.99 2.75
N LEU A 49 18.66 1.97 3.55
CA LEU A 49 17.35 1.86 4.18
C LEU A 49 17.26 2.79 5.39
N PRO A 50 16.21 3.63 5.52
CA PRO A 50 16.07 4.54 6.65
C PRO A 50 15.75 3.75 7.92
N THR A 51 16.44 4.10 9.00
CA THR A 51 16.27 3.49 10.34
C THR A 51 15.67 4.48 11.35
N SER A 52 15.70 5.77 11.01
CA SER A 52 15.17 6.85 11.82
C SER A 52 14.10 7.66 11.09
N ARG A 53 13.33 8.45 11.87
CA ARG A 53 12.32 9.37 11.32
C ARG A 53 12.91 10.44 10.40
N GLY A 54 14.10 10.94 10.71
CA GLY A 54 14.76 11.96 9.90
C GLY A 54 15.14 11.41 8.52
N GLU A 55 15.85 10.28 8.50
CA GLU A 55 16.23 9.57 7.27
C GLU A 55 14.99 9.21 6.43
N ALA A 56 13.91 8.78 7.09
CA ALA A 56 12.66 8.45 6.44
C ALA A 56 12.00 9.67 5.77
N LEU A 57 12.01 10.84 6.42
CA LEU A 57 11.49 12.08 5.84
C LEU A 57 12.34 12.54 4.64
N ASP A 58 13.66 12.43 4.75
CA ASP A 58 14.57 12.79 3.65
C ASP A 58 14.38 11.89 2.42
N LEU A 59 14.18 10.58 2.64
CA LEU A 59 13.85 9.64 1.57
C LEU A 59 12.49 9.97 0.95
N ILE A 60 11.46 10.22 1.76
CA ILE A 60 10.12 10.61 1.27
C ILE A 60 10.23 11.83 0.36
N ASP A 61 11.01 12.84 0.73
CA ASP A 61 11.16 14.07 -0.06
C ASP A 61 11.78 13.86 -1.44
N ARG A 62 12.64 12.84 -1.61
CA ARG A 62 13.21 12.46 -2.92
C ARG A 62 12.27 11.61 -3.76
N VAL A 63 11.39 10.84 -3.11
CA VAL A 63 10.54 9.83 -3.76
C VAL A 63 9.17 10.36 -4.14
N ILE A 64 8.49 11.04 -3.21
CA ILE A 64 7.08 11.42 -3.35
C ILE A 64 6.86 12.28 -4.60
N ALA A 65 5.72 12.07 -5.24
CA ALA A 65 5.38 12.75 -6.49
C ALA A 65 5.54 14.27 -6.40
N ASP A 66 5.87 14.85 -7.55
CA ASP A 66 5.81 16.27 -7.87
C ASP A 66 4.76 16.45 -9.00
N PRO A 67 4.40 17.68 -9.40
CA PRO A 67 3.39 17.84 -10.45
C PRO A 67 3.77 17.16 -11.78
N ALA A 68 5.05 17.20 -12.16
CA ALA A 68 5.55 16.59 -13.39
C ALA A 68 5.47 15.05 -13.37
N SER A 69 5.37 14.44 -12.18
CA SER A 69 5.16 13.00 -12.01
C SER A 69 3.79 12.55 -12.52
N PHE A 70 2.80 13.44 -12.50
CA PHE A 70 1.44 13.17 -12.99
C PHE A 70 1.26 13.61 -14.45
N GLY A 71 1.87 14.72 -14.86
CA GLY A 71 1.72 15.26 -16.21
C GLY A 71 1.91 16.78 -16.28
N PRO A 72 1.95 17.36 -17.49
CA PRO A 72 2.31 18.77 -17.70
C PRO A 72 1.28 19.78 -17.15
N ASP A 73 0.00 19.41 -17.10
CA ASP A 73 -1.08 20.32 -16.69
C ASP A 73 -1.38 20.27 -15.19
N VAL A 74 -0.63 19.46 -14.44
CA VAL A 74 -0.86 19.25 -13.02
C VAL A 74 -0.14 20.33 -12.22
N THR A 75 -0.80 20.85 -11.20
CA THR A 75 -0.29 21.91 -10.33
C THR A 75 -0.42 21.51 -8.86
N ARG A 76 0.32 22.20 -7.99
CA ARG A 76 0.19 22.01 -6.54
C ARG A 76 -1.16 22.57 -6.07
N ARG A 77 -1.89 21.80 -5.28
CA ARG A 77 -3.13 22.24 -4.64
C ARG A 77 -2.84 22.76 -3.24
N SER A 78 -3.65 23.69 -2.72
CA SER A 78 -3.51 24.17 -1.34
C SER A 78 -4.49 23.45 -0.37
N PRO A 79 -4.03 23.03 0.82
CA PRO A 79 -2.63 22.97 1.24
C PRO A 79 -1.85 21.92 0.44
N TYR A 80 -0.58 22.21 0.14
CA TYR A 80 0.25 21.32 -0.69
C TYR A 80 0.66 20.06 0.04
N GLU A 81 1.05 20.17 1.30
CA GLU A 81 1.50 19.05 2.11
C GLU A 81 0.65 18.92 3.37
N SER A 82 0.44 17.68 3.80
CA SER A 82 -0.12 17.38 5.12
C SER A 82 0.94 17.64 6.22
N ASP A 83 0.48 17.80 7.46
CA ASP A 83 1.38 17.82 8.60
C ASP A 83 2.13 16.47 8.68
N PRO A 84 3.48 16.46 8.63
CA PRO A 84 4.26 15.22 8.70
C PRO A 84 4.13 14.49 10.04
N ALA A 85 3.55 15.10 11.07
CA ALA A 85 3.21 14.47 12.34
C ALA A 85 1.84 13.76 12.32
N THR A 86 1.15 13.75 11.18
CA THR A 86 -0.17 13.14 11.02
C THR A 86 -0.21 12.04 9.97
N TRP A 87 -1.09 11.08 10.17
CA TRP A 87 -1.32 9.88 9.37
C TRP A 87 -2.83 9.70 9.16
N PRO A 88 -3.29 9.42 7.92
CA PRO A 88 -4.70 9.18 7.65
C PRO A 88 -5.14 7.83 8.22
N VAL A 89 -6.19 7.82 9.05
CA VAL A 89 -6.79 6.59 9.62
C VAL A 89 -8.28 6.58 9.33
N LEU A 90 -8.81 5.44 8.85
CA LEU A 90 -10.25 5.26 8.68
C LEU A 90 -10.89 4.76 9.98
N GLY A 91 -11.69 5.62 10.61
CA GLY A 91 -12.44 5.29 11.82
C GLY A 91 -13.44 4.13 11.61
N THR A 92 -13.92 3.58 12.73
CA THR A 92 -14.99 2.56 12.72
C THR A 92 -16.34 3.12 12.27
N ASP A 93 -16.48 4.45 12.31
CA ASP A 93 -17.58 5.24 11.76
C ASP A 93 -17.43 5.54 10.26
N CYS A 94 -16.41 4.98 9.61
CA CYS A 94 -16.09 5.19 8.20
C CYS A 94 -15.75 6.65 7.85
N VAL A 95 -15.19 7.39 8.81
CA VAL A 95 -14.68 8.76 8.62
C VAL A 95 -13.15 8.74 8.68
N TRP A 96 -12.52 9.37 7.69
CA TRP A 96 -11.07 9.57 7.68
C TRP A 96 -10.68 10.68 8.64
N GLU A 97 -9.68 10.40 9.47
CA GLU A 97 -9.14 11.33 10.45
C GLU A 97 -7.61 11.40 10.35
N GLN A 98 -7.05 12.55 10.68
CA GLN A 98 -5.60 12.72 10.82
C GLN A 98 -5.19 12.39 12.26
N LYS A 99 -4.43 11.31 12.45
CA LYS A 99 -3.96 10.83 13.76
C LYS A 99 -2.45 10.80 13.82
N LYS A 100 -1.88 10.61 15.00
CA LYS A 100 -0.45 10.35 15.11
C LYS A 100 -0.12 9.03 14.39
N PRO A 101 0.99 8.95 13.64
CA PRO A 101 1.44 7.69 13.06
C PRO A 101 1.59 6.60 14.12
N LEU A 102 1.26 5.37 13.74
CA LEU A 102 1.48 4.19 14.58
C LEU A 102 2.97 4.03 14.90
N SER A 103 3.30 3.33 15.98
CA SER A 103 4.70 3.10 16.37
C SER A 103 5.50 2.32 15.32
N SER A 104 4.83 1.57 14.44
CA SER A 104 5.40 0.84 13.30
C SER A 104 5.80 1.75 12.13
N VAL A 105 5.37 3.02 12.12
CA VAL A 105 5.64 3.99 11.05
C VAL A 105 6.78 4.93 11.47
N LEU A 106 7.84 5.02 10.66
CA LEU A 106 8.93 5.98 10.86
C LEU A 106 8.48 7.39 10.44
N ALA A 107 7.91 7.50 9.24
CA ALA A 107 7.41 8.75 8.69
C ALA A 107 6.36 8.52 7.61
N THR A 108 5.56 9.56 7.36
CA THR A 108 4.64 9.66 6.23
C THR A 108 4.62 11.09 5.72
N ARG A 109 4.26 11.26 4.46
CA ARG A 109 3.86 12.57 3.93
C ARG A 109 2.80 12.40 2.86
N SER A 110 1.82 13.29 2.85
CA SER A 110 0.88 13.44 1.75
C SER A 110 1.13 14.76 1.02
N ARG A 111 1.09 14.72 -0.32
CA ARG A 111 1.08 15.90 -1.19
C ARG A 111 -0.22 15.96 -1.99
N SER A 112 -0.80 17.16 -2.10
CA SER A 112 -2.02 17.43 -2.84
C SER A 112 -1.74 18.18 -4.13
N PHE A 113 -2.38 17.74 -5.21
CA PHE A 113 -2.25 18.31 -6.55
C PHE A 113 -3.62 18.49 -7.18
N GLU A 114 -3.66 19.23 -8.27
CA GLU A 114 -4.85 19.30 -9.11
C GLU A 114 -4.51 19.54 -10.58
N VAL A 115 -5.32 18.95 -11.45
CA VAL A 115 -5.49 19.43 -12.82
C VAL A 115 -6.56 20.52 -12.75
N PRO A 116 -6.24 21.78 -13.08
CA PRO A 116 -7.22 22.87 -13.04
C PRO A 116 -8.42 22.61 -13.96
N ALA A 117 -9.54 23.27 -13.67
CA ALA A 117 -10.70 23.25 -14.56
C ALA A 117 -10.35 23.97 -15.88
N ALA A 118 -10.57 23.29 -17.00
CA ALA A 118 -10.31 23.81 -18.34
C ALA A 118 -11.29 23.16 -19.33
N ASP A 119 -11.55 23.81 -20.47
CA ASP A 119 -12.34 23.27 -21.58
C ASP A 119 -13.71 22.70 -21.18
N GLY A 120 -14.37 23.34 -20.21
CA GLY A 120 -15.69 22.92 -19.70
C GLY A 120 -15.66 21.70 -18.77
N LYS A 121 -14.49 21.11 -18.51
CA LYS A 121 -14.27 20.07 -17.49
C LYS A 121 -14.00 20.71 -16.12
N GLY A 122 -14.52 20.11 -15.07
CA GLY A 122 -14.17 20.44 -13.68
C GLY A 122 -12.72 20.04 -13.34
N PRO A 123 -12.20 20.40 -12.15
CA PRO A 123 -10.85 20.03 -11.76
C PRO A 123 -10.72 18.53 -11.45
N VAL A 124 -9.53 17.96 -11.63
CA VAL A 124 -9.18 16.65 -11.02
C VAL A 124 -8.41 16.95 -9.75
N ARG A 125 -8.82 16.38 -8.61
CA ARG A 125 -8.04 16.46 -7.38
C ARG A 125 -7.21 15.20 -7.21
N LEU A 126 -5.93 15.39 -6.99
CA LEU A 126 -4.93 14.33 -6.93
C LEU A 126 -4.23 14.37 -5.56
N SER A 127 -3.82 13.22 -5.07
CA SER A 127 -2.92 13.14 -3.91
C SER A 127 -1.92 12.01 -4.07
N ALA A 128 -0.71 12.22 -3.57
CA ALA A 128 0.31 11.18 -3.42
C ALA A 128 0.68 11.05 -1.94
N VAL A 129 0.90 9.83 -1.49
CA VAL A 129 1.33 9.51 -0.12
C VAL A 129 2.52 8.56 -0.20
N VAL A 130 3.54 8.81 0.62
CA VAL A 130 4.63 7.85 0.85
C VAL A 130 4.72 7.59 2.35
N THR A 131 4.84 6.31 2.67
CA THR A 131 4.98 5.82 4.04
C THR A 131 6.23 5.01 4.16
N VAL A 132 6.97 5.26 5.23
CA VAL A 132 8.14 4.47 5.61
C VAL A 132 7.82 3.77 6.92
N HIS A 133 7.77 2.45 6.88
CA HIS A 133 7.60 1.59 8.03
C HIS A 133 8.95 1.22 8.63
N ARG A 134 8.93 0.73 9.88
CA ARG A 134 10.11 0.18 10.55
C ARG A 134 10.52 -1.20 10.01
N SER A 135 9.61 -1.89 9.34
CA SER A 135 9.84 -3.22 8.79
C SER A 135 8.97 -3.45 7.57
N ARG A 136 9.38 -4.41 6.73
CA ARG A 136 8.57 -4.92 5.63
C ARG A 136 7.22 -5.45 6.09
N GLU A 137 7.21 -6.22 7.19
CA GLU A 137 5.97 -6.76 7.76
C GLU A 137 4.99 -5.64 8.14
N GLY A 138 5.48 -4.53 8.68
CA GLY A 138 4.64 -3.36 8.98
C GLY A 138 4.00 -2.75 7.74
N ALA A 139 4.70 -2.74 6.60
CA ALA A 139 4.15 -2.27 5.32
C ALA A 139 3.12 -3.26 4.75
N GLN A 140 3.35 -4.56 4.91
CA GLN A 140 2.39 -5.60 4.49
C GLN A 140 1.11 -5.57 5.32
N TRP A 141 1.21 -5.30 6.62
CA TRP A 141 0.03 -5.11 7.48
C TRP A 141 -0.83 -3.93 7.02
N GLU A 142 -0.22 -2.81 6.60
CA GLU A 142 -0.98 -1.67 6.04
C GLU A 142 -1.75 -2.07 4.76
N MET A 143 -1.13 -2.87 3.89
CA MET A 143 -1.81 -3.38 2.69
C MET A 143 -3.02 -4.24 3.05
N ALA A 144 -2.88 -5.15 4.02
CA ALA A 144 -3.98 -5.98 4.49
C ALA A 144 -5.10 -5.16 5.13
N GLU A 145 -4.75 -4.22 6.02
CA GLU A 145 -5.72 -3.31 6.67
C GLU A 145 -6.50 -2.50 5.63
N SER A 146 -5.85 -2.03 4.57
CA SER A 146 -6.50 -1.26 3.51
C SER A 146 -7.62 -2.05 2.81
N VAL A 147 -7.40 -3.35 2.55
CA VAL A 147 -8.42 -4.23 1.94
C VAL A 147 -9.60 -4.43 2.89
N GLU A 148 -9.32 -4.68 4.17
CA GLU A 148 -10.36 -4.84 5.19
C GLU A 148 -11.18 -3.56 5.38
N GLU A 149 -10.53 -2.40 5.34
CA GLU A 149 -11.15 -1.08 5.43
C GLU A 149 -12.16 -0.84 4.31
N THR A 150 -11.81 -1.17 3.06
CA THR A 150 -12.74 -1.08 1.92
C THR A 150 -13.96 -1.97 2.12
N MET A 151 -13.77 -3.21 2.58
CA MET A 151 -14.87 -4.15 2.82
C MET A 151 -15.78 -3.72 3.97
N ARG A 152 -15.18 -3.17 5.03
CA ARG A 152 -15.89 -2.67 6.21
C ARG A 152 -16.66 -1.39 5.92
N CYS A 153 -16.08 -0.52 5.10
CA CYS A 153 -16.62 0.81 4.77
C CYS A 153 -16.77 0.99 3.25
N PRO A 154 -17.83 0.42 2.64
CA PRO A 154 -18.11 0.57 1.20
C PRO A 154 -18.52 2.00 0.82
N THR A 155 -18.72 2.87 1.80
CA THR A 155 -18.83 4.32 1.66
C THR A 155 -18.02 4.97 2.78
N GLN A 156 -17.14 5.89 2.42
CA GLN A 156 -16.19 6.53 3.35
C GLN A 156 -16.30 8.05 3.24
N GLN A 157 -16.22 8.72 4.38
CA GLN A 157 -16.17 10.17 4.43
C GLN A 157 -14.72 10.63 4.52
N LEU A 158 -14.24 11.30 3.46
CA LEU A 158 -12.86 11.77 3.37
C LEU A 158 -12.63 13.03 4.21
N GLN A 159 -13.60 13.93 4.16
CA GLN A 159 -13.68 15.15 4.96
C GLN A 159 -15.12 15.65 4.93
N LYS A 160 -15.41 16.74 5.67
CA LYS A 160 -16.77 17.30 5.68
C LYS A 160 -17.24 17.64 4.25
N GLY A 161 -18.31 16.96 3.82
CA GLY A 161 -18.92 17.17 2.51
C GLY A 161 -18.20 16.48 1.35
N GLU A 162 -17.30 15.54 1.60
CA GLU A 162 -16.67 14.69 0.59
C GLU A 162 -16.80 13.21 0.96
N LEU A 163 -17.35 12.44 0.02
CA LEU A 163 -17.61 11.01 0.19
C LEU A 163 -17.01 10.24 -0.99
N ILE A 164 -16.50 9.05 -0.72
CA ILE A 164 -16.26 8.02 -1.73
C ILE A 164 -17.16 6.82 -1.45
N GLY A 165 -17.56 6.10 -2.49
CA GLY A 165 -18.40 4.92 -2.34
C GLY A 165 -18.53 4.13 -3.63
N SER A 166 -19.32 3.05 -3.59
CA SER A 166 -19.37 2.06 -4.68
C SER A 166 -17.98 1.50 -5.00
N LEU A 167 -17.19 1.28 -3.94
CA LEU A 167 -15.79 0.89 -4.03
C LEU A 167 -15.67 -0.56 -4.47
N VAL A 168 -14.85 -0.80 -5.48
CA VAL A 168 -14.40 -2.13 -5.89
C VAL A 168 -12.90 -2.15 -5.74
N ALA A 169 -12.40 -2.97 -4.81
CA ALA A 169 -10.98 -3.19 -4.62
C ALA A 169 -10.53 -4.48 -5.31
N ALA A 170 -9.37 -4.41 -5.95
CA ALA A 170 -8.63 -5.55 -6.45
C ALA A 170 -7.24 -5.54 -5.81
N ALA A 171 -6.80 -6.71 -5.32
CA ALA A 171 -5.45 -6.94 -4.88
C ALA A 171 -4.75 -7.83 -5.90
N LEU A 172 -3.53 -7.45 -6.29
CA LEU A 172 -2.68 -8.22 -7.19
C LEU A 172 -1.33 -8.44 -6.49
N PRO A 173 -1.02 -9.69 -6.12
CA PRO A 173 0.35 -10.10 -5.77
C PRO A 173 1.30 -9.91 -6.95
N GLN A 174 2.61 -9.79 -6.66
CA GLN A 174 3.64 -9.75 -7.70
C GLN A 174 3.53 -10.92 -8.69
N GLY A 175 3.62 -10.63 -9.98
CA GLY A 175 3.55 -11.59 -11.08
C GLY A 175 2.15 -11.87 -11.61
N GLU A 176 1.09 -11.45 -10.90
CA GLU A 176 -0.29 -11.57 -11.35
C GLU A 176 -0.72 -10.37 -12.20
N GLY A 177 -1.55 -10.60 -13.23
CA GLY A 177 -2.09 -9.52 -14.07
C GLY A 177 -1.06 -8.69 -14.84
N GLY A 178 0.21 -9.14 -14.94
CA GLY A 178 1.30 -8.36 -15.52
C GLY A 178 1.95 -7.36 -14.56
N GLN A 179 1.58 -7.38 -13.27
CA GLN A 179 2.15 -6.56 -12.23
C GLN A 179 3.55 -7.09 -11.85
N VAL A 180 4.58 -6.30 -12.10
CA VAL A 180 5.99 -6.68 -11.81
C VAL A 180 6.77 -5.54 -11.14
N ASN A 181 6.10 -4.43 -10.83
CA ASN A 181 6.75 -3.21 -10.35
C ASN A 181 6.74 -3.07 -8.82
N SER A 182 5.98 -3.89 -8.09
CA SER A 182 5.99 -3.93 -6.62
C SER A 182 5.77 -5.37 -6.10
N ALA A 183 5.95 -5.57 -4.79
CA ALA A 183 5.71 -6.88 -4.17
C ALA A 183 4.21 -7.15 -3.99
N ASP A 184 3.46 -6.13 -3.56
CA ASP A 184 2.00 -6.14 -3.51
C ASP A 184 1.44 -4.86 -4.15
N ALA A 185 0.26 -4.96 -4.77
CA ALA A 185 -0.48 -3.81 -5.29
C ALA A 185 -1.99 -3.92 -5.03
N LEU A 186 -2.59 -2.79 -4.69
CA LEU A 186 -4.01 -2.61 -4.52
C LEU A 186 -4.49 -1.54 -5.49
N THR A 187 -5.65 -1.77 -6.08
CA THR A 187 -6.38 -0.75 -6.84
C THR A 187 -7.82 -0.74 -6.37
N GLU A 188 -8.33 0.44 -6.08
CA GLU A 188 -9.71 0.69 -5.74
C GLU A 188 -10.30 1.71 -6.72
N ILE A 189 -11.43 1.35 -7.32
CA ILE A 189 -12.21 2.24 -8.19
C ILE A 189 -13.60 2.47 -7.58
N GLY A 190 -14.19 3.64 -7.85
CA GLY A 190 -15.53 3.93 -7.37
C GLY A 190 -16.04 5.32 -7.73
N GLN A 191 -16.86 5.87 -6.84
CA GLN A 191 -17.53 7.15 -7.04
C GLN A 191 -17.18 8.16 -5.97
N TYR A 192 -16.74 9.34 -6.40
CA TYR A 192 -16.52 10.52 -5.57
C TYR A 192 -17.73 11.47 -5.61
N ARG A 193 -18.15 11.96 -4.45
CA ARG A 193 -19.18 12.99 -4.28
C ARG A 193 -18.63 14.14 -3.45
N SER A 194 -18.90 15.36 -3.90
CA SER A 194 -18.49 16.58 -3.24
C SER A 194 -19.67 17.55 -3.10
N SER A 195 -19.82 18.13 -1.92
CA SER A 195 -20.76 19.23 -1.70
C SER A 195 -20.45 20.48 -2.52
N THR A 196 -19.21 20.65 -2.98
CA THR A 196 -18.77 21.83 -3.75
C THR A 196 -18.67 21.56 -5.25
N LEU A 197 -18.26 20.36 -5.66
CA LEU A 197 -18.12 19.99 -7.08
C LEU A 197 -19.32 19.22 -7.64
N GLY A 198 -20.19 18.69 -6.77
CA GLY A 198 -21.28 17.78 -7.14
C GLY A 198 -20.83 16.31 -7.21
N GLY A 199 -21.49 15.54 -8.06
CA GLY A 199 -21.20 14.12 -8.31
C GLY A 199 -22.47 13.28 -8.45
N PRO A 200 -22.33 11.95 -8.62
CA PRO A 200 -21.09 11.19 -8.53
C PRO A 200 -20.14 11.42 -9.73
N PHE A 201 -18.83 11.41 -9.45
CA PHE A 201 -17.76 11.41 -10.45
C PHE A 201 -16.81 10.23 -10.23
N PRO A 202 -15.99 9.86 -11.22
CA PRO A 202 -15.02 8.77 -11.04
C PRO A 202 -14.05 9.01 -9.88
N TYR A 203 -13.66 7.92 -9.23
CA TYR A 203 -12.67 7.86 -8.17
C TYR A 203 -11.73 6.69 -8.43
N VAL A 204 -10.44 6.91 -8.23
CA VAL A 204 -9.38 5.91 -8.35
C VAL A 204 -8.42 6.07 -7.17
N TRP A 205 -8.03 4.96 -6.58
CA TRP A 205 -6.96 4.88 -5.59
C TRP A 205 -6.08 3.67 -5.90
N GLN A 206 -4.77 3.87 -5.82
CA GLN A 206 -3.80 2.81 -6.05
C GLN A 206 -2.78 2.86 -4.92
N GLN A 207 -2.41 1.69 -4.40
CA GLN A 207 -1.34 1.56 -3.42
C GLN A 207 -0.42 0.41 -3.82
N ALA A 208 0.87 0.64 -3.66
CA ALA A 208 1.90 -0.36 -3.94
C ALA A 208 2.83 -0.46 -2.74
N GLN A 209 3.27 -1.68 -2.43
CA GLN A 209 4.21 -1.96 -1.36
C GLN A 209 5.51 -2.54 -1.93
N ILE A 210 6.63 -2.03 -1.43
CA ILE A 210 7.96 -2.56 -1.69
C ILE A 210 8.83 -2.41 -0.45
N LEU A 211 9.52 -3.47 -0.04
CA LEU A 211 10.33 -3.49 1.19
C LEU A 211 9.54 -2.92 2.39
N GLN A 212 10.06 -1.93 3.11
CA GLN A 212 9.38 -1.27 4.23
C GLN A 212 8.56 -0.04 3.82
N PHE A 213 8.20 0.09 2.55
CA PHE A 213 7.58 1.29 1.99
C PHE A 213 6.22 0.99 1.38
N THR A 214 5.27 1.91 1.59
CA THR A 214 4.05 1.99 0.78
C THR A 214 4.02 3.32 0.04
N VAL A 215 3.51 3.29 -1.19
CA VAL A 215 3.24 4.48 -2.00
C VAL A 215 1.81 4.42 -2.50
N ALA A 216 1.04 5.48 -2.26
CA ALA A 216 -0.35 5.56 -2.68
C ALA A 216 -0.61 6.80 -3.52
N VAL A 217 -1.49 6.67 -4.51
CA VAL A 217 -1.96 7.77 -5.36
C VAL A 217 -3.48 7.72 -5.45
N THR A 218 -4.11 8.89 -5.43
CA THR A 218 -5.56 9.02 -5.52
C THR A 218 -5.93 10.03 -6.60
N GLY A 219 -6.94 9.70 -7.41
CA GLY A 219 -7.61 10.59 -8.33
C GLY A 219 -9.09 10.75 -7.98
N LYS A 220 -9.56 12.01 -7.91
CA LYS A 220 -10.96 12.37 -7.69
C LYS A 220 -11.42 13.24 -8.84
N GLY A 221 -12.37 12.74 -9.62
CA GLY A 221 -12.89 13.40 -10.81
C GLY A 221 -13.85 14.54 -10.48
N ALA A 222 -14.21 15.26 -11.53
CA ALA A 222 -15.29 16.24 -11.52
C ALA A 222 -16.08 16.13 -12.84
N LYS A 223 -17.05 17.03 -13.05
CA LYS A 223 -17.85 17.08 -14.27
C LYS A 223 -16.97 17.01 -15.52
N GLY A 224 -17.26 16.06 -16.41
CA GLY A 224 -16.56 15.91 -17.69
C GLY A 224 -15.21 15.18 -17.63
N ARG A 225 -14.80 14.66 -16.46
CA ARG A 225 -13.61 13.80 -16.30
C ARG A 225 -14.02 12.32 -16.37
N THR A 226 -13.15 11.48 -16.93
CA THR A 226 -13.37 10.04 -17.08
C THR A 226 -12.53 9.23 -16.10
N GLU A 227 -12.86 7.95 -15.93
CA GLU A 227 -12.06 7.01 -15.14
C GLU A 227 -10.68 6.78 -15.78
N GLU A 228 -10.63 6.56 -17.09
CA GLU A 228 -9.39 6.40 -17.86
C GLU A 228 -8.43 7.60 -17.69
N GLU A 229 -8.95 8.82 -17.68
CA GLU A 229 -8.16 10.03 -17.43
C GLU A 229 -7.55 10.05 -16.02
N LEU A 230 -8.29 9.56 -15.02
CA LEU A 230 -7.79 9.41 -13.66
C LEU A 230 -6.74 8.30 -13.58
N ASP A 231 -7.01 7.15 -14.16
CA ASP A 231 -6.11 5.99 -14.18
C ASP A 231 -4.76 6.35 -14.81
N GLU A 232 -4.75 7.08 -15.93
CA GLU A 232 -3.50 7.51 -16.57
C GLU A 232 -2.66 8.39 -15.62
N LEU A 233 -3.28 9.40 -15.01
CA LEU A 233 -2.62 10.30 -14.08
C LEU A 233 -2.09 9.56 -12.83
N THR A 234 -2.89 8.65 -12.26
CA THR A 234 -2.49 7.92 -11.04
C THR A 234 -1.41 6.89 -11.33
N ASN A 235 -1.52 6.14 -12.43
CA ASN A 235 -0.52 5.16 -12.86
C ASN A 235 0.83 5.82 -13.13
N GLN A 236 0.84 6.94 -13.86
CA GLN A 236 2.07 7.66 -14.18
C GLN A 236 2.80 8.12 -12.92
N ALA A 237 2.06 8.71 -11.97
CA ALA A 237 2.64 9.18 -10.71
C ALA A 237 3.13 8.04 -9.81
N GLN A 238 2.36 6.95 -9.69
CA GLN A 238 2.79 5.80 -8.88
C GLN A 238 4.04 5.16 -9.48
N ALA A 239 4.09 4.98 -10.80
CA ALA A 239 5.26 4.46 -11.49
C ALA A 239 6.50 5.35 -11.27
N ALA A 240 6.35 6.67 -11.38
CA ALA A 240 7.45 7.61 -11.12
C ALA A 240 7.97 7.52 -9.67
N MET A 241 7.07 7.43 -8.68
CA MET A 241 7.47 7.25 -7.27
C MET A 241 8.17 5.91 -7.05
N LEU A 242 7.65 4.82 -7.62
CA LEU A 242 8.27 3.50 -7.51
C LEU A 242 9.68 3.53 -8.12
N VAL A 243 9.87 4.04 -9.34
CA VAL A 243 11.20 4.16 -9.98
C VAL A 243 12.18 4.93 -9.10
N ARG A 244 11.78 6.11 -8.58
CA ARG A 244 12.61 6.90 -7.68
C ARG A 244 12.99 6.12 -6.42
N LEU A 245 12.01 5.43 -5.83
CA LEU A 245 12.23 4.62 -4.63
C LEU A 245 13.22 3.49 -4.89
N LYS A 246 13.08 2.75 -6.00
CA LYS A 246 14.01 1.67 -6.38
C LYS A 246 15.43 2.22 -6.50
N SER A 247 15.63 3.28 -7.27
CA SER A 247 16.94 3.90 -7.46
C SER A 247 17.55 4.48 -6.17
N ASP A 248 16.73 4.93 -5.22
CA ASP A 248 17.19 5.49 -3.95
C ASP A 248 17.64 4.43 -2.94
N VAL A 249 17.23 3.16 -3.09
CA VAL A 249 17.54 2.09 -2.13
C VAL A 249 18.33 0.91 -2.71
N GLU A 250 18.38 0.75 -4.04
CA GLU A 250 19.09 -0.35 -4.69
C GLU A 250 20.59 -0.34 -4.38
N LYS A 251 21.21 -1.52 -4.35
CA LYS A 251 22.66 -1.65 -4.22
C LYS A 251 23.35 -1.10 -5.47
N GLN A 252 24.33 -0.22 -5.28
CA GLN A 252 25.17 0.27 -6.37
C GLN A 252 26.45 -0.58 -6.45
N SER A 253 26.82 -0.95 -7.67
CA SER A 253 28.03 -1.74 -7.98
C SER A 253 29.32 -0.96 -7.76
#